data_AF-A0AAV7HZT2-F1
#
_entry.id   AF-A0AAV7HZT2-F1
#
_cell.length_a   1.000
_cell.length_b   1.000
_cell.length_c   1.000
_cell.angle_alpha   90.00
_cell.angle_beta   90.00
_cell.angle_gamma   90.00
#
_symmetry.space_group_name_H-M   'P 1'
#
loop_
_entity.id
_entity.type
_entity.pdbx_description
1 polymer ?
#
loop_
_entity_poly.entity_id
_entity_poly.type
_entity_poly.pdbx_seq_one_letter_code
_entity_poly.pdbx_strand_id
1 'polypeptide(L)'
;MVQMTCKRTKTAKEDLDYVVKKFLELDIVETNVRYPTDMHTQTISTNDDHLQEGNVDRDKNENLKPHVLWSLYLNLPASDIKLSELAPNNIYLCSGPDLDLDFDFSVNQAKKIFKAMYPDEDFLPRAPDPEEIVLEGDETPGPKFDDHIPEDEEKISSEKE
;
A
#
# COMPACT_ATOMS: atom_id res chain seq x y z
N MET A 1 -5.74 -9.08 -5.34
CA MET A 1 -4.28 -9.33 -5.33
C MET A 1 -4.02 -10.44 -4.33
N VAL A 2 -3.29 -11.49 -4.72
CA VAL A 2 -2.98 -12.63 -3.84
C VAL A 2 -1.49 -12.63 -3.55
N GLN A 3 -1.12 -12.62 -2.27
CA GLN A 3 0.27 -12.73 -1.82
C GLN A 3 0.45 -14.09 -1.15
N MET A 4 1.50 -14.80 -1.55
CA MET A 4 1.89 -16.08 -0.97
C MET A 4 3.32 -15.95 -0.45
N THR A 5 3.54 -16.37 0.80
CA THR A 5 4.85 -16.28 1.45
C THR A 5 5.11 -17.58 2.18
N CYS A 6 6.33 -18.09 2.06
CA CYS A 6 6.76 -19.31 2.73
C CYS A 6 8.26 -19.24 3.04
N LYS A 7 8.71 -20.08 3.98
CA LYS A 7 10.13 -20.28 4.19
C LYS A 7 10.75 -20.88 2.93
N ARG A 8 11.81 -20.26 2.43
CA ARG A 8 12.53 -20.74 1.25
C ARG A 8 13.20 -22.09 1.51
N THR A 9 12.95 -23.08 0.65
CA THR A 9 13.72 -24.32 0.59
C THR A 9 14.54 -24.42 -0.69
N LYS A 10 14.01 -23.90 -1.81
CA LYS A 10 14.71 -23.80 -3.09
C LYS A 10 14.49 -22.41 -3.71
N THR A 11 13.91 -22.34 -4.91
CA THR A 11 13.44 -21.09 -5.51
C THR A 11 11.99 -20.82 -5.13
N ALA A 12 11.58 -19.54 -5.11
CA ALA A 12 10.21 -19.16 -4.78
C ALA A 12 9.18 -19.79 -5.72
N LYS A 13 9.55 -19.99 -6.99
CA LYS A 13 8.71 -20.70 -7.97
C LYS A 13 8.51 -22.15 -7.56
N GLU A 14 9.58 -22.90 -7.29
CA GLU A 14 9.48 -24.31 -6.91
C GLU A 14 8.74 -24.51 -5.59
N ASP A 15 8.96 -23.63 -4.61
CA ASP A 15 8.35 -23.73 -3.29
C ASP A 15 6.83 -23.46 -3.33
N LEU A 16 6.37 -22.56 -4.21
CA LEU A 16 4.97 -22.11 -4.27
C LEU A 16 4.15 -22.75 -5.39
N ASP A 17 4.78 -23.36 -6.40
CA ASP A 17 4.11 -23.89 -7.61
C ASP A 17 2.96 -24.86 -7.28
N TYR A 18 3.15 -25.72 -6.28
CA TYR A 18 2.11 -26.64 -5.82
C TYR A 18 0.86 -25.90 -5.31
N VAL A 19 1.05 -24.88 -4.47
CA VAL A 19 -0.06 -24.11 -3.89
C VAL A 19 -0.77 -23.33 -4.99
N VAL A 20 0.00 -22.70 -5.86
CA VAL A 20 -0.53 -21.93 -7.00
C VAL A 20 -1.38 -22.83 -7.89
N LYS A 21 -0.88 -23.99 -8.35
CA LYS A 21 -1.64 -24.93 -9.20
C LYS A 21 -2.86 -25.54 -8.51
N LYS A 22 -2.80 -25.68 -7.19
CA LYS A 22 -3.90 -26.22 -6.39
C LYS A 22 -5.08 -25.26 -6.37
N PHE A 23 -4.84 -23.96 -6.22
CA PHE A 23 -5.89 -22.96 -6.00
C PHE A 23 -6.19 -22.09 -7.21
N LEU A 24 -5.25 -21.94 -8.15
CA LEU A 24 -5.32 -21.02 -9.27
C LEU A 24 -5.10 -21.76 -10.59
N GLU A 25 -5.69 -21.23 -11.65
CA GLU A 25 -5.51 -21.72 -13.01
C GLU A 25 -4.45 -20.88 -13.72
N LEU A 26 -3.32 -21.52 -14.06
CA LEU A 26 -2.24 -20.92 -14.87
C LEU A 26 -2.46 -21.28 -16.34
N ASP A 27 -3.56 -20.82 -16.90
CA ASP A 27 -3.65 -20.75 -18.36
C ASP A 27 -2.95 -19.46 -18.78
N ILE A 28 -1.83 -19.63 -19.47
CA ILE A 28 -1.22 -18.52 -20.21
C ILE A 28 -2.27 -18.16 -21.25
N VAL A 29 -2.97 -17.05 -21.04
CA VAL A 29 -3.84 -16.49 -22.06
C VAL A 29 -2.94 -16.16 -23.25
N GLU A 30 -2.88 -17.06 -24.23
CA GLU A 30 -2.37 -16.72 -25.55
C GLU A 30 -3.19 -15.51 -26.03
N THR A 31 -2.49 -14.44 -26.40
CA THR A 31 -3.02 -13.09 -26.63
C THR A 31 -3.97 -12.96 -27.84
N ASN A 32 -4.77 -13.98 -28.17
CA ASN A 32 -5.63 -14.00 -29.36
C ASN A 32 -7.04 -14.53 -29.12
N VAL A 33 -7.61 -14.35 -27.93
CA VAL A 33 -9.06 -14.48 -27.76
C VAL A 33 -9.62 -13.19 -27.15
N ARG A 34 -10.27 -12.37 -28.01
CA ARG A 34 -11.20 -11.33 -27.56
C ARG A 34 -12.30 -12.04 -26.76
N TYR A 35 -12.23 -11.97 -25.43
CA TYR A 35 -13.39 -12.26 -24.61
C TYR A 35 -14.47 -11.21 -24.96
N PRO A 36 -15.71 -11.61 -25.28
CA PRO A 36 -16.79 -10.67 -25.46
C PRO A 36 -16.92 -9.83 -24.19
N THR A 37 -16.63 -8.54 -24.32
CA THR A 37 -16.96 -7.53 -23.32
C THR A 37 -18.47 -7.41 -23.32
N ASP A 38 -19.16 -8.26 -22.55
CA ASP A 38 -20.50 -8.02 -22.00
C ASP A 38 -20.91 -9.22 -21.13
N MET A 39 -20.42 -9.25 -19.89
CA MET A 39 -21.16 -9.86 -18.78
C MET A 39 -21.34 -8.81 -17.70
N HIS A 40 -22.06 -7.76 -18.07
CA HIS A 40 -22.65 -6.81 -17.14
C HIS A 40 -23.88 -7.48 -16.51
N THR A 41 -23.79 -7.77 -15.21
CA THR A 41 -24.92 -8.02 -14.29
C THR A 41 -25.81 -9.22 -14.61
N GLN A 42 -25.51 -10.39 -14.01
CA GLN A 42 -26.51 -11.47 -13.92
C GLN A 42 -27.61 -11.05 -12.95
N THR A 43 -28.75 -10.62 -13.48
CA THR A 43 -30.02 -10.58 -12.75
C THR A 43 -30.82 -11.78 -13.19
N ILE A 44 -31.12 -12.70 -12.27
CA ILE A 44 -31.88 -13.92 -12.54
C ILE A 44 -33.31 -13.51 -12.92
N SER A 45 -33.66 -13.66 -14.19
CA SER A 45 -35.06 -13.61 -14.65
C SER A 45 -35.51 -15.03 -14.98
N THR A 46 -36.33 -15.58 -14.10
CA THR A 46 -37.16 -16.76 -14.35
C THR A 46 -38.18 -16.43 -15.44
N ASN A 47 -38.24 -17.20 -16.53
CA ASN A 47 -39.43 -17.95 -16.98
C ASN A 47 -39.30 -18.51 -18.42
N ASP A 48 -39.82 -19.73 -18.55
CA ASP A 48 -40.41 -20.44 -19.71
C ASP A 48 -39.57 -20.99 -20.87
N ASP A 49 -39.35 -22.32 -20.78
CA ASP A 49 -39.69 -23.38 -21.73
C ASP A 49 -39.55 -23.16 -23.26
N HIS A 50 -38.49 -23.76 -23.82
CA HIS A 50 -38.63 -24.52 -25.07
C HIS A 50 -37.57 -25.63 -25.19
N LEU A 51 -38.04 -26.84 -25.46
CA LEU A 51 -37.27 -28.08 -25.60
C LEU A 51 -36.38 -28.09 -26.86
N GLN A 52 -35.12 -28.51 -26.71
CA GLN A 52 -34.42 -29.23 -27.78
C GLN A 52 -33.36 -30.17 -27.21
N GLU A 53 -33.59 -31.48 -27.41
CA GLU A 53 -32.63 -32.56 -27.16
C GLU A 53 -31.40 -32.38 -28.06
N GLY A 54 -30.23 -32.43 -27.44
CA GLY A 54 -28.95 -32.47 -28.11
C GLY A 54 -27.89 -32.86 -27.08
N ASN A 55 -27.42 -34.08 -27.20
CA ASN A 55 -26.38 -34.74 -26.41
C ASN A 55 -25.28 -33.77 -25.89
N VAL A 56 -25.31 -33.41 -24.61
CA VAL A 56 -24.21 -32.73 -23.92
C VAL A 56 -23.68 -33.72 -22.89
N ASP A 57 -22.59 -34.40 -23.25
CA ASP A 57 -21.72 -35.05 -22.27
C ASP A 57 -21.38 -34.01 -21.19
N ARG A 58 -22.03 -34.16 -20.03
CA ARG A 58 -21.82 -33.35 -18.84
C ARG A 58 -20.54 -33.84 -18.15
N ASP A 59 -19.41 -33.56 -18.77
CA ASP A 59 -18.13 -33.42 -18.08
C ASP A 59 -17.67 -31.96 -18.16
N LYS A 60 -18.60 -31.03 -17.92
CA LYS A 60 -18.23 -29.68 -17.50
C LYS A 60 -17.92 -29.73 -16.01
N ASN A 61 -16.77 -30.30 -15.68
CA ASN A 61 -16.08 -29.90 -14.46
C ASN A 61 -15.70 -28.44 -14.70
N GLU A 62 -16.64 -27.52 -14.46
CA GLU A 62 -16.37 -26.09 -14.53
C GLU A 62 -15.20 -25.87 -13.59
N ASN A 63 -14.03 -25.54 -14.15
CA ASN A 63 -12.85 -25.29 -13.38
C ASN A 63 -13.13 -23.99 -12.61
N LEU A 64 -13.66 -24.11 -11.39
CA LEU A 64 -14.02 -22.98 -10.53
C LEU A 64 -12.79 -22.19 -10.06
N LYS A 65 -11.59 -22.56 -10.54
CA LYS A 65 -10.34 -21.92 -10.16
C LYS A 65 -10.25 -20.55 -10.83
N PRO A 66 -9.99 -19.48 -10.06
CA PRO A 66 -9.74 -18.18 -10.65
C PRO A 66 -8.47 -18.21 -11.49
N HIS A 67 -8.51 -17.55 -12.65
CA HIS A 67 -7.41 -17.47 -13.61
C HIS A 67 -6.34 -16.46 -13.17
N VAL A 68 -5.07 -16.83 -13.37
CA VAL A 68 -3.93 -15.96 -13.09
C VAL A 68 -3.65 -15.06 -14.28
N LEU A 69 -3.88 -13.74 -14.11
CA LEU A 69 -3.55 -12.75 -15.12
C LEU A 69 -2.05 -12.43 -15.16
N TRP A 70 -1.41 -12.44 -13.99
CA TRP A 70 0.02 -12.15 -13.83
C TRP A 70 0.55 -12.78 -12.55
N SER A 71 1.83 -13.19 -12.55
CA SER A 71 2.50 -13.75 -11.39
C SER A 71 3.97 -13.33 -11.33
N LEU A 72 4.47 -13.06 -10.12
CA LEU A 72 5.87 -12.79 -9.83
C LEU A 72 6.33 -13.66 -8.66
N TYR A 73 7.50 -14.27 -8.82
CA TYR A 73 8.14 -15.10 -7.80
C TYR A 73 9.48 -14.45 -7.43
N LEU A 74 9.65 -14.15 -6.15
CA LEU A 74 10.84 -13.49 -5.61
C LEU A 74 11.35 -14.27 -4.40
N ASN A 75 12.67 -14.45 -4.33
CA ASN A 75 13.33 -14.90 -3.13
C ASN A 75 13.96 -13.69 -2.44
N LEU A 76 13.45 -13.35 -1.26
CA LEU A 76 14.03 -12.29 -0.44
C LEU A 76 15.02 -12.90 0.56
N PRO A 77 16.19 -12.29 0.76
CA PRO A 77 17.13 -12.74 1.77
C PRO A 77 16.59 -12.44 3.17
N ALA A 78 16.56 -13.46 4.04
CA ALA A 78 16.37 -13.24 5.47
C ALA A 78 17.61 -12.51 6.01
N SER A 79 17.41 -11.36 6.65
CA SER A 79 18.49 -10.47 7.06
C SER A 79 19.01 -10.84 8.46
N ASP A 80 19.66 -11.98 8.57
CA ASP A 80 20.32 -12.44 9.82
C ASP A 80 21.76 -11.91 9.95
N ILE A 81 22.08 -10.82 9.26
CA ILE A 81 23.41 -10.24 9.23
C ILE A 81 23.68 -9.59 10.59
N LYS A 82 24.80 -9.95 11.22
CA LYS A 82 25.26 -9.32 12.45
C LYS A 82 26.36 -8.31 12.12
N LEU A 83 26.34 -7.20 12.84
CA LEU A 83 27.40 -6.21 12.74
C LEU A 83 28.72 -6.83 13.23
N SER A 84 29.82 -6.54 12.54
CA SER A 84 31.15 -7.01 12.95
C SER A 84 31.55 -6.38 14.29
N GLU A 85 32.32 -7.11 15.12
CA GLU A 85 32.89 -6.58 16.37
C GLU A 85 33.84 -5.39 16.16
N LEU A 86 34.34 -5.20 14.92
CA LEU A 86 35.17 -4.06 14.54
C LEU A 86 34.36 -2.80 14.22
N ALA A 87 33.04 -2.89 14.19
CA ALA A 87 32.21 -1.75 13.83
C ALA A 87 32.19 -0.70 14.96
N PRO A 88 32.26 0.59 14.62
CA PRO A 88 32.07 1.67 15.57
C PRO A 88 30.73 1.58 16.32
N ASN A 89 30.74 1.96 17.61
CA ASN A 89 29.57 1.87 18.50
C ASN A 89 28.37 2.75 18.10
N ASN A 90 28.57 3.71 17.19
CA ASN A 90 27.54 4.62 16.68
C ASN A 90 26.93 4.13 15.36
N ILE A 91 27.22 2.90 14.93
CA ILE A 91 26.62 2.29 13.75
C ILE A 91 25.64 1.21 14.22
N TYR A 92 24.40 1.33 13.75
CA TYR A 92 23.34 0.36 14.04
C TYR A 92 22.91 -0.32 12.75
N LEU A 93 22.76 -1.65 12.82
CA LEU A 93 22.29 -2.46 11.70
C LEU A 93 20.82 -2.79 11.88
N CYS A 94 20.01 -2.48 10.86
CA CYS A 94 18.61 -2.89 10.78
C CYS A 94 18.48 -4.12 9.89
N SER A 95 17.60 -5.03 10.29
CA SER A 95 17.25 -6.21 9.51
C SER A 95 16.14 -5.84 8.53
N GLY A 96 16.11 -6.54 7.39
CA GLY A 96 14.97 -6.53 6.49
C GLY A 96 13.74 -7.27 7.06
N PRO A 97 12.69 -7.44 6.24
CA PRO A 97 11.48 -8.14 6.64
C PRO A 97 11.78 -9.60 7.00
N ASP A 98 11.08 -10.08 8.01
CA ASP A 98 11.08 -11.48 8.44
C ASP A 98 9.94 -12.27 7.77
N LEU A 99 9.74 -13.51 8.22
CA LEU A 99 8.70 -14.40 7.71
C LEU A 99 7.39 -14.31 8.51
N ASP A 100 7.43 -13.59 9.64
CA ASP A 100 6.28 -13.49 10.53
C ASP A 100 5.20 -12.59 9.89
N LEU A 101 3.96 -12.78 10.34
CA LEU A 101 2.82 -12.06 9.78
C LEU A 101 2.64 -10.66 10.41
N ASP A 102 3.21 -10.48 11.60
CA ASP A 102 3.15 -9.23 12.35
C ASP A 102 4.42 -8.38 12.13
N PHE A 103 4.52 -7.29 12.89
CA PHE A 103 5.67 -6.38 12.83
C PHE A 103 6.46 -6.38 14.13
N ASP A 104 6.27 -7.36 15.00
CA ASP A 104 6.84 -7.35 16.35
C ASP A 104 8.37 -7.35 16.28
N PHE A 105 8.96 -8.10 15.36
CA PHE A 105 10.41 -8.12 15.17
C PHE A 105 10.96 -6.73 14.81
N SER A 106 10.37 -6.07 13.81
CA SER A 106 10.80 -4.74 13.36
C SER A 106 10.61 -3.67 14.45
N VAL A 107 9.46 -3.68 15.13
CA VAL A 107 9.16 -2.74 16.22
C VAL A 107 10.12 -2.94 17.39
N ASN A 108 10.39 -4.20 17.76
CA ASN A 108 11.33 -4.51 18.84
C ASN A 108 12.78 -4.15 18.48
N GLN A 109 13.20 -4.35 17.22
CA GLN A 109 14.52 -3.91 16.76
C GLN A 109 14.65 -2.38 16.81
N ALA A 110 13.64 -1.66 16.29
CA ALA A 110 13.61 -0.20 16.33
C ALA A 110 13.67 0.33 17.77
N LYS A 111 12.89 -0.27 18.69
CA LYS A 111 12.90 0.10 20.12
C LYS A 111 14.26 -0.11 20.78
N LYS A 112 14.95 -1.22 20.47
CA LYS A 112 16.30 -1.50 20.98
C LYS A 112 17.31 -0.48 20.48
N ILE A 113 17.29 -0.15 19.19
CA ILE A 113 18.18 0.86 18.60
C ILE A 113 17.88 2.24 19.19
N PHE A 114 16.62 2.62 19.29
CA PHE A 114 16.21 3.89 19.90
C PHE A 114 16.72 4.03 21.33
N LYS A 115 16.52 3.02 22.19
CA LYS A 115 17.00 3.03 23.58
C LYS A 115 18.52 3.01 23.70
N ALA A 116 19.23 2.50 22.71
CA ALA A 116 20.70 2.59 22.68
C ALA A 116 21.19 4.01 22.37
N MET A 117 20.41 4.81 21.64
CA MET A 117 20.72 6.21 21.33
C MET A 117 20.18 7.18 22.40
N TYR A 118 18.98 6.90 22.92
CA TYR A 118 18.23 7.73 23.86
C TYR A 118 17.68 6.85 25.01
N PRO A 119 18.50 6.54 26.02
CA PRO A 119 18.12 5.62 27.09
C PRO A 119 16.94 6.14 27.93
N ASP A 120 16.92 7.45 28.17
CA ASP A 120 15.98 8.12 29.07
C ASP A 120 14.67 8.56 28.39
N GLU A 121 14.63 8.59 27.06
CA GLU A 121 13.45 9.03 26.28
C GLU A 121 12.46 7.89 26.07
N ASP A 122 11.16 8.18 26.02
CA ASP A 122 10.14 7.15 25.73
C ASP A 122 10.12 6.78 24.24
N PHE A 123 9.78 5.52 23.93
CA PHE A 123 9.74 5.05 22.55
C PHE A 123 8.37 5.32 21.92
N LEU A 124 8.35 6.19 20.90
CA LEU A 124 7.13 6.65 20.22
C LEU A 124 6.12 7.32 21.17
N PRO A 125 6.50 8.41 21.85
CA PRO A 125 5.56 9.18 22.65
C PRO A 125 4.47 9.76 21.75
N ARG A 126 3.28 9.97 22.31
CA ARG A 126 2.21 10.67 21.60
C ARG A 126 2.72 12.05 21.19
N ALA A 127 2.55 12.42 19.93
CA ALA A 127 2.77 13.79 19.52
C ALA A 127 1.84 14.72 20.31
N PRO A 128 2.32 15.89 20.76
CA PRO A 128 1.46 16.88 21.43
C PRO A 128 0.30 17.26 20.51
N ASP A 129 -0.90 17.40 21.07
CA ASP A 129 -2.06 17.76 20.26
C ASP A 129 -1.87 19.19 19.71
N PRO A 130 -2.26 19.45 18.44
CA PRO A 130 -2.02 20.76 17.82
C PRO A 130 -2.72 21.91 18.55
N GLU A 131 -3.83 21.62 19.24
CA GLU A 131 -4.57 22.59 20.06
C GLU A 131 -3.90 22.89 21.41
N GLU A 132 -2.98 22.04 21.87
CA GLU A 132 -2.18 22.26 23.09
C GLU A 132 -0.95 23.15 22.82
N ILE A 133 -0.63 23.41 21.55
CA ILE A 133 0.49 24.26 21.14
C ILE A 133 0.06 25.72 21.31
N VAL A 134 0.49 26.37 22.39
CA VAL A 134 0.33 27.82 22.56
C VAL A 134 1.23 28.54 21.55
N LEU A 135 0.63 29.06 20.48
CA LEU A 135 1.30 30.02 19.60
C LEU A 135 1.35 31.36 20.34
N GLU A 136 2.46 31.67 21.00
CA GLU A 136 2.73 33.03 21.48
C GLU A 136 2.92 33.95 20.27
N GLY A 137 1.82 34.49 19.75
CA GLY A 137 1.84 35.47 18.68
C GLY A 137 0.67 35.32 17.72
N ASP A 138 -0.42 36.03 17.99
CA ASP A 138 -1.36 36.50 16.96
C ASP A 138 -0.74 37.63 16.11
N GLU A 139 0.60 37.71 16.08
CA GLU A 139 1.38 38.49 15.14
C GLU A 139 1.82 37.53 14.05
N THR A 140 1.05 37.48 12.96
CA THR A 140 1.50 36.89 11.70
C THR A 140 2.96 37.31 11.44
N PRO A 141 3.91 36.39 11.21
CA PRO A 141 5.30 36.74 10.85
C PRO A 141 5.46 37.44 9.50
N GLY A 142 4.39 38.02 8.96
CA GLY A 142 4.39 38.86 7.78
C GLY A 142 4.74 40.30 8.15
N PRO A 143 5.42 41.04 7.26
CA PRO A 143 5.61 42.47 7.45
C PRO A 143 4.24 43.13 7.64
N LYS A 144 4.12 43.98 8.67
CA LYS A 144 2.95 44.86 8.85
C LYS A 144 2.92 45.76 7.61
N PHE A 145 1.98 45.51 6.71
CA PHE A 145 1.70 46.41 5.61
C PHE A 145 1.07 47.65 6.22
N ASP A 146 1.82 48.74 6.20
CA ASP A 146 1.36 50.05 6.64
C ASP A 146 0.35 50.52 5.60
N ASP A 147 -0.94 50.56 5.96
CA ASP A 147 -2.00 51.14 5.14
C ASP A 147 -1.85 52.66 5.13
N HIS A 148 -0.78 53.14 4.50
CA HIS A 148 -0.61 54.53 4.15
C HIS A 148 -1.61 54.86 3.03
N ILE A 149 -2.83 55.23 3.42
CA ILE A 149 -3.72 56.02 2.58
C ILE A 149 -3.11 57.42 2.50
N PRO A 150 -2.65 57.91 1.33
CA PRO A 150 -2.20 59.28 1.20
C PRO A 150 -3.44 60.17 1.10
N GLU A 151 -3.66 60.96 2.15
CA GLU A 151 -4.43 62.20 2.05
C GLU A 151 -3.58 63.22 1.30
N ASP A 152 -3.95 63.55 0.06
CA ASP A 152 -3.86 64.93 -0.44
C ASP A 152 -4.73 65.12 -1.69
N GLU A 153 -5.48 66.22 -1.63
CA GLU A 153 -6.53 66.69 -2.50
C GLU A 153 -6.01 67.10 -3.89
N GLU A 154 -6.82 66.96 -4.95
CA GLU A 154 -7.07 68.12 -5.84
C GLU A 154 -8.34 67.97 -6.70
N LYS A 155 -9.09 69.08 -6.70
CA LYS A 155 -10.38 69.32 -7.34
C LYS A 155 -10.28 69.29 -8.87
N ILE A 156 -11.26 68.68 -9.54
CA ILE A 156 -11.77 69.24 -10.80
C ILE A 156 -13.31 69.29 -10.75
N SER A 157 -13.79 70.52 -10.64
CA SER A 157 -15.16 70.96 -10.88
C SER A 157 -15.60 70.69 -12.32
N SER A 158 -16.81 70.17 -12.52
CA SER A 158 -17.73 70.73 -13.52
C SER A 158 -19.17 70.39 -13.17
N GLU A 159 -19.82 71.45 -12.72
CA GLU A 159 -21.25 71.68 -12.62
C GLU A 159 -21.90 71.57 -14.03
N LYS A 160 -23.05 70.89 -14.15
CA LYS A 160 -24.35 71.43 -14.63
C LYS A 160 -25.24 70.35 -15.27
N GLU A 161 -26.47 70.33 -14.74
CA GLU A 161 -27.78 69.97 -15.36
C GLU A 161 -27.93 68.69 -16.18
#